data_AF-A0A7W8S5F3-F1
#
_entry.id   AF-A0A7W8S5F3-F1
#
_cell.length_a   1.000
_cell.length_b   1.000
_cell.length_c   1.000
_cell.angle_alpha   90.00
_cell.angle_beta   90.00
_cell.angle_gamma   90.00
#
_symmetry.space_group_name_H-M   'P 1'
#
loop_
_entity.id
_entity.type
_entity.pdbx_description
1 polymer ?
#
loop_
_entity_poly.entity_id
_entity_poly.type
_entity_poly.pdbx_seq_one_letter_code
_entity_poly.pdbx_strand_id
1 'polypeptide(L)' 'MVEILALVLLNDKQMVLAAVESAFGAGAPNKQTALNILSRLIDSPPVPPLQTPQAFQTEG' A
#
# COMPACT_ATOMS: atom_id res chain seq x y z
N MET A 1 -12.61 -7.54 9.42
CA MET A 1 -13.50 -7.48 8.24
C MET A 1 -14.29 -6.17 8.16
N VAL A 2 -14.92 -5.70 9.26
CA VAL A 2 -15.71 -4.43 9.29
C VAL A 2 -14.91 -3.19 8.87
N GLU A 3 -13.63 -3.10 9.22
CA GLU A 3 -12.81 -1.93 8.93
C GLU A 3 -12.47 -1.74 7.44
N ILE A 4 -12.46 -2.83 6.66
CA ILE A 4 -12.23 -2.76 5.20
C ILE A 4 -13.51 -2.31 4.47
N LEU A 5 -14.70 -2.62 5.00
CA LEU A 5 -15.96 -2.13 4.42
C LEU A 5 -16.04 -0.60 4.45
N ALA A 6 -15.46 0.04 5.48
CA ALA A 6 -15.40 1.51 5.56
C ALA A 6 -14.59 2.14 4.41
N LEU A 7 -13.62 1.41 3.85
CA LEU A 7 -12.86 1.88 2.68
C LEU A 7 -13.77 2.01 1.46
N VAL A 8 -14.70 1.07 1.26
CA VAL A 8 -15.65 1.05 0.14
C VAL A 8 -16.67 2.18 0.21
N LEU A 9 -17.03 2.63 1.42
CA LEU A 9 -17.97 3.75 1.60
C LEU A 9 -17.40 5.10 1.18
N LEU A 10 -16.08 5.27 1.26
CA LEU A 10 -15.40 6.55 1.10
C LEU A 10 -14.57 6.64 -0.21
N ASN A 11 -14.42 5.54 -0.94
CA ASN A 11 -13.56 5.46 -2.13
C ASN A 11 -14.23 4.68 -3.25
N ASP A 12 -13.69 4.81 -4.46
CA ASP A 12 -14.11 3.99 -5.59
C ASP A 12 -13.94 2.49 -5.26
N LYS A 13 -15.01 1.72 -5.49
CA LYS A 13 -15.08 0.30 -5.12
C LYS A 13 -14.04 -0.56 -5.84
N GLN A 14 -13.71 -0.25 -7.10
CA GLN A 14 -12.72 -1.01 -7.87
C GLN A 14 -11.31 -0.74 -7.35
N MET A 15 -11.01 0.51 -7.00
CA MET A 15 -9.72 0.89 -6.41
C MET A 15 -9.52 0.22 -5.05
N VAL A 16 -10.57 0.16 -4.23
CA VAL A 16 -10.52 -0.54 -2.93
C VAL A 16 -10.29 -2.04 -3.11
N LEU A 17 -10.97 -2.68 -4.06
CA LEU A 17 -10.77 -4.10 -4.34
C LEU A 17 -9.33 -4.38 -4.77
N ALA A 18 -8.80 -3.61 -5.74
CA ALA A 18 -7.43 -3.76 -6.22
C ALA A 18 -6.39 -3.56 -5.10
N ALA A 19 -6.63 -2.61 -4.18
CA ALA A 19 -5.76 -2.38 -3.03
C ALA A 19 -5.80 -3.54 -2.03
N VAL A 20 -6.98 -4.11 -1.76
CA VAL A 20 -7.13 -5.26 -0.87
C VAL A 20 -6.49 -6.50 -1.46
N GLU A 21 -6.70 -6.78 -2.75
CA GLU A 21 -6.08 -7.92 -3.44
C GLU A 21 -4.55 -7.81 -3.45
N SER A 22 -4.01 -6.61 -3.69
CA SER A 22 -2.57 -6.36 -3.58
C SER A 22 -2.04 -6.55 -2.17
N ALA A 23 -2.79 -6.13 -1.13
CA ALA A 23 -2.40 -6.36 0.26
C ALA A 23 -2.39 -7.86 0.63
N PHE A 24 -3.31 -8.64 0.05
CA PHE A 24 -3.31 -10.11 0.16
C PHE A 24 -2.11 -10.73 -0.55
N GLY A 25 -1.79 -10.29 -1.77
CA GLY A 25 -0.61 -10.76 -2.52
C GLY A 25 0.71 -10.46 -1.79
N ALA A 26 0.77 -9.37 -1.02
CA ALA A 26 1.91 -9.01 -0.19
C ALA A 26 1.96 -9.75 1.16
N GLY A 27 0.98 -10.60 1.48
CA GLY A 27 0.92 -11.36 2.74
C GLY A 27 0.56 -10.53 3.98
N ALA A 28 0.16 -9.26 3.82
CA ALA A 28 -0.18 -8.37 4.93
C ALA A 28 -1.56 -7.69 4.73
N PRO A 29 -2.67 -8.44 4.62
CA PRO A 29 -4.00 -7.91 4.34
C PRO A 29 -4.66 -7.29 5.59
N ASN A 30 -4.13 -6.16 6.05
CA ASN A 30 -4.73 -5.35 7.10
C ASN A 30 -5.15 -3.97 6.55
N LYS A 31 -5.99 -3.26 7.32
CA LYS A 31 -6.52 -1.94 6.93
C LYS A 31 -5.41 -0.94 6.56
N GLN A 32 -4.31 -0.92 7.31
CA GLN A 32 -3.20 0.01 7.07
C GLN A 32 -2.52 -0.27 5.73
N THR A 33 -2.22 -1.54 5.44
CA THR A 33 -1.63 -1.94 4.16
C THR A 33 -2.56 -1.62 2.99
N ALA A 34 -3.86 -1.92 3.11
CA ALA A 34 -4.85 -1.60 2.09
C ALA A 34 -4.94 -0.08 1.84
N LEU A 35 -4.95 0.75 2.89
CA LEU A 35 -4.95 2.21 2.77
C LEU A 35 -3.68 2.75 2.09
N ASN A 36 -2.52 2.20 2.43
CA ASN A 36 -1.25 2.60 1.82
C ASN A 36 -1.18 2.24 0.33
N ILE A 37 -1.77 1.12 -0.08
CA ILE A 37 -1.84 0.76 -1.50
C ILE A 37 -2.88 1.61 -2.21
N LEU A 38 -4.05 1.82 -1.60
CA LEU A 38 -5.13 2.64 -2.15
C LEU A 38 -4.67 4.08 -2.42
N SER A 39 -3.94 4.70 -1.48
CA SER A 39 -3.38 6.04 -1.69
C SER A 39 -2.41 6.09 -2.87
N ARG A 40 -1.65 5.01 -3.10
CA ARG A 40 -0.75 4.89 -4.26
C ARG A 40 -1.48 4.69 -5.57
N LEU A 41 -2.57 3.95 -5.58
CA LEU A 41 -3.39 3.75 -6.78
C LEU A 41 -4.11 5.03 -7.19
N ILE A 42 -4.58 5.83 -6.24
CA ILE A 42 -5.38 7.03 -6.51
C ILE A 42 -4.52 8.16 -7.06
N ASP A 43 -3.40 8.52 -6.41
CA ASP A 43 -2.64 9.69 -6.86
C ASP A 43 -1.22 9.84 -6.29
N SER A 44 -0.55 8.76 -5.85
CA SER A 44 0.78 8.94 -5.26
C SER A 44 1.85 9.04 -6.35
N PRO A 45 2.69 10.09 -6.35
CA PRO A 45 3.91 10.09 -7.15
C PRO A 45 4.78 8.89 -6.76
N PRO A 46 5.60 8.37 -7.70
CA PRO A 46 6.45 7.22 -7.42
C PRO A 46 7.32 7.49 -6.19
N VAL A 47 7.27 6.57 -5.22
CA VAL A 47 8.11 6.65 -4.03
C VAL A 47 9.56 6.49 -4.49
N PRO A 48 10.46 7.42 -4.14
CA PRO A 48 11.86 7.29 -4.49
C PRO A 48 12.42 5.98 -3.89
N PRO A 49 13.34 5.31 -4.59
CA PRO A 49 13.97 4.10 -4.06
C PRO A 49 14.56 4.38 -2.68
N LEU A 50 14.38 3.42 -1.77
CA LEU A 50 14.93 3.52 -0.42
C LEU A 50 16.45 3.70 -0.52
N GLN A 51 16.95 4.77 0.09
CA GLN A 51 18.40 4.96 0.20
C GLN A 51 18.94 3.97 1.25
N THR A 52 19.87 3.12 0.83
CA THR A 52 20.58 2.22 1.74
C THR A 52 21.30 3.05 2.80
N PRO A 53 21.01 2.83 4.11
CA PRO A 53 21.71 3.54 5.17
C PRO A 53 23.23 3.36 5.04
N GLN A 54 24.01 4.38 5.40
CA GLN A 54 25.47 4.34 5.25
C GLN A 54 26.12 3.11 5.89
N ALA A 55 25.55 2.62 6.99
CA ALA A 55 26.00 1.42 7.69
C ALA A 55 25.93 0.11 6.87
N PHE A 56 25.20 0.11 5.75
CA PHE A 56 25.03 -1.05 4.87
C PHE A 56 25.57 -0.79 3.45
N GLN A 57 26.30 0.31 3.25
CA GLN A 57 27.03 0.53 2.00
C GLN A 57 28.19 -0.48 2.00
N THR A 58 28.18 -1.44 1.07
CA THR A 58 29.35 -2.29 0.83
C THR A 58 30.43 -1.40 0.23
N GLU A 59 31.46 -1.08 1.00
CA GLU A 59 32.64 -0.38 0.51
C GLU A 59 33.29 -1.25 -0.57
N GLY A 60 33.46 -0.66 -1.76
CA GLY A 60 34.01 -1.32 -2.95
C GLY A 60 35.52 -1.52 -2.87
#